data_AF-A0A6B3GUB6-F1
#
_entry.id   AF-A0A6B3GUB6-F1
#
_cell.length_a   1.000
_cell.length_b   1.000
_cell.length_c   1.000
_cell.angle_alpha   90.00
_cell.angle_beta   90.00
_cell.angle_gamma   90.00
#
_symmetry.space_group_name_H-M   'P 1'
#
loop_
_entity.id
_entity.type
_entity.pdbx_description
1 polymer ?
#
loop_
_entity_poly.entity_id
_entity_poly.type
_entity_poly.pdbx_seq_one_letter_code
_entity_poly.pdbx_strand_id
1 'polypeptide(L)' 'PADVLTAVRERVALAPSASAVVSGGLSTTYAELWGAAEHTRAVLADAGVGAGDIVALAAPRGPELAAATLGVWLVGAV' A
#
# COMPACT_ATOMS: atom_id res chain seq x y z
N PRO A 1 -9.51 15.20 -10.08
CA PRO A 1 -8.12 14.76 -9.86
C PRO A 1 -8.13 13.34 -9.30
N ALA A 2 -7.26 12.44 -9.78
CA ALA A 2 -7.16 11.09 -9.21
C ALA A 2 -6.53 11.18 -7.82
N ASP A 3 -7.10 10.46 -6.84
CA ASP A 3 -6.44 10.24 -5.56
C ASP A 3 -5.27 9.24 -5.71
N VAL A 4 -4.42 9.15 -4.70
CA VAL A 4 -3.19 8.33 -4.77
C VAL A 4 -3.51 6.85 -5.00
N LEU A 5 -4.55 6.33 -4.35
CA LEU A 5 -4.96 4.92 -4.49
C LEU A 5 -5.43 4.63 -5.91
N THR A 6 -6.18 5.54 -6.53
CA THR A 6 -6.62 5.43 -7.93
C THR A 6 -5.41 5.42 -8.86
N ALA A 7 -4.47 6.35 -8.69
CA ALA A 7 -3.27 6.41 -9.52
C ALA A 7 -2.42 5.14 -9.41
N VAL A 8 -2.25 4.57 -8.21
CA VAL A 8 -1.50 3.32 -8.02
C VAL A 8 -2.24 2.15 -8.67
N ARG A 9 -3.57 2.04 -8.49
CA ARG A 9 -4.38 0.98 -9.11
C ARG A 9 -4.32 1.02 -10.63
N GLU A 10 -4.34 2.22 -11.24
CA GLU A 10 -4.14 2.37 -12.68
C GLU A 10 -2.77 1.85 -13.13
N ARG A 11 -1.70 2.13 -12.36
CA ARG A 11 -0.36 1.59 -12.65
C ARG A 11 -0.30 0.06 -12.53
N VAL A 12 -1.00 -0.54 -11.57
CA VAL A 12 -1.13 -1.99 -11.45
C VAL A 12 -1.77 -2.59 -12.71
N ALA A 13 -2.82 -1.95 -13.23
CA ALA A 13 -3.50 -2.43 -14.44
C ALA A 13 -2.65 -2.24 -15.72
N LEU A 14 -1.97 -1.10 -15.85
CA LEU A 14 -1.23 -0.74 -17.07
C LEU A 14 0.16 -1.37 -17.14
N ALA A 15 0.83 -1.55 -16.00
CA ALA A 15 2.22 -2.00 -15.95
C ALA A 15 2.52 -2.77 -14.65
N PRO A 16 1.88 -3.94 -14.43
CA PRO A 16 1.96 -4.67 -13.17
C PRO A 16 3.39 -5.04 -12.77
N SER A 17 4.24 -5.42 -13.74
CA SER A 17 5.63 -5.81 -13.52
C SER A 17 6.61 -4.63 -13.50
N ALA A 18 6.15 -3.38 -13.67
CA ALA A 18 7.03 -2.23 -13.56
C ALA A 18 7.45 -1.99 -12.10
N SER A 19 8.69 -1.53 -11.92
CA SER A 19 9.22 -1.17 -10.60
C SER A 19 8.37 -0.06 -9.97
N ALA A 20 7.93 -0.27 -8.73
CA ALA A 20 7.14 0.68 -7.95
C ALA A 20 7.96 1.34 -6.84
N VAL A 21 8.69 0.55 -6.05
CA VAL A 21 9.57 1.07 -4.98
C VAL A 21 10.92 0.38 -5.08
N VAL A 22 11.99 1.17 -4.98
CA VAL A 22 13.37 0.70 -4.91
C VAL A 22 14.01 1.26 -3.63
N SER A 23 14.54 0.40 -2.77
CA SER A 23 15.19 0.80 -1.51
C SER A 23 16.29 -0.18 -1.16
N GLY A 24 17.51 0.30 -0.92
CA GLY A 24 18.61 -0.52 -0.40
C GLY A 24 18.94 -1.78 -1.22
N GLY A 25 18.74 -1.74 -2.54
CA GLY A 25 18.95 -2.90 -3.44
C GLY A 25 17.73 -3.82 -3.58
N LEU A 26 16.69 -3.62 -2.78
CA LEU A 26 15.39 -4.26 -2.97
C LEU A 26 14.56 -3.47 -3.97
N SER A 27 13.81 -4.18 -4.81
CA SER A 27 12.82 -3.61 -5.71
C SER A 27 11.54 -4.42 -5.64
N THR A 28 10.40 -3.73 -5.62
CA THR A 28 9.07 -4.34 -5.73
C THR A 28 8.40 -3.82 -7.00
N THR A 29 7.61 -4.67 -7.63
CA THR A 29 6.72 -4.30 -8.73
C THR A 29 5.43 -3.66 -8.21
N TYR A 30 4.67 -3.00 -9.10
CA TYR A 30 3.34 -2.47 -8.76
C TYR A 30 2.38 -3.58 -8.29
N ALA A 31 2.41 -4.75 -8.95
CA ALA A 31 1.56 -5.87 -8.56
C ALA A 31 1.88 -6.39 -7.15
N GLU A 32 3.17 -6.55 -6.83
CA GLU A 32 3.61 -7.01 -5.49
C GLU A 32 3.29 -5.97 -4.41
N LEU A 33 3.54 -4.69 -4.70
CA LEU A 33 3.24 -3.60 -3.77
C LEU A 33 1.74 -3.55 -3.46
N TRP A 34 0.89 -3.64 -4.49
CA TRP A 34 -0.56 -3.61 -4.31
C TRP A 34 -1.08 -4.85 -3.58
N GLY A 35 -0.54 -6.03 -3.89
CA GLY A 35 -0.87 -7.26 -3.17
C GLY A 35 -0.53 -7.15 -1.67
N ALA A 36 0.63 -6.61 -1.32
CA ALA A 36 1.01 -6.36 0.06
C ALA A 36 0.13 -5.31 0.76
N ALA A 37 -0.30 -4.27 0.01
CA ALA A 37 -1.23 -3.26 0.51
C ALA A 37 -2.62 -3.85 0.77
N GLU A 38 -3.16 -4.68 -0.13
CA GLU A 38 -4.44 -5.37 0.08
C GLU A 38 -4.38 -6.37 1.22
N HIS A 39 -3.25 -7.07 1.39
CA HIS A 39 -3.03 -7.92 2.56
C HIS A 39 -3.06 -7.10 3.86
N THR A 40 -2.36 -5.97 3.90
CA THR A 40 -2.38 -5.06 5.06
C THR A 40 -3.79 -4.55 5.34
N ARG A 41 -4.53 -4.12 4.31
CA ARG A 41 -5.93 -3.69 4.41
C ARG A 41 -6.80 -4.77 5.06
N ALA A 42 -6.64 -6.03 4.66
CA ALA A 42 -7.40 -7.15 5.21
C ALA A 42 -7.06 -7.38 6.69
N VAL A 43 -5.77 -7.40 7.05
CA VAL A 43 -5.33 -7.56 8.45
C VAL A 43 -5.86 -6.44 9.34
N LEU A 44 -5.84 -5.19 8.86
CA LEU A 44 -6.37 -4.04 9.61
C LEU A 44 -7.89 -4.12 9.78
N ALA A 45 -8.61 -4.46 8.71
CA ALA A 45 -10.06 -4.64 8.77
C ALA A 45 -10.47 -5.77 9.73
N ASP A 46 -9.74 -6.89 9.72
CA ASP A 46 -9.96 -8.01 10.64
C ASP A 46 -9.66 -7.62 12.11
N ALA A 47 -8.77 -6.66 12.33
CA ALA A 47 -8.49 -6.07 13.64
C ALA A 47 -9.52 -4.99 14.06
N GLY A 48 -10.51 -4.69 13.23
CA GLY A 48 -11.57 -3.72 13.51
C GLY A 48 -11.26 -2.27 13.14
N VAL A 49 -10.15 -2.02 12.43
CA VAL A 49 -9.81 -0.68 11.93
C VAL A 49 -10.71 -0.32 10.75
N GLY A 50 -11.21 0.91 10.74
CA GLY A 50 -12.08 1.43 9.70
C GLY A 50 -11.83 2.88 9.34
N ALA A 51 -12.82 3.47 8.66
CA ALA A 51 -12.73 4.82 8.15
C ALA A 51 -12.60 5.86 9.27
N GLY A 52 -11.57 6.72 9.18
CA GLY A 52 -11.31 7.77 10.17
C GLY A 52 -10.48 7.35 11.38
N ASP A 53 -10.18 6.05 11.54
CA ASP A 53 -9.25 5.59 12.55
C ASP A 53 -7.82 6.05 12.23
N ILE A 54 -6.99 6.20 13.27
CA ILE A 54 -5.58 6.60 13.15
C ILE A 54 -4.70 5.36 13.33
N VAL A 55 -3.80 5.09 12.38
CA VAL A 55 -2.88 3.93 12.42
C VAL A 55 -1.43 4.40 12.43
N ALA A 56 -0.72 4.15 13.52
CA ALA A 56 0.71 4.43 13.60
C ALA A 56 1.53 3.40 12.79
N LEU A 57 2.37 3.89 11.88
CA LEU A 57 3.29 3.05 11.11
C LEU A 57 4.71 3.13 11.66
N ALA A 58 5.21 2.01 12.18
CA ALA A 58 6.57 1.86 12.70
C ALA A 58 7.31 0.79 11.91
N ALA A 59 7.81 1.15 10.72
CA ALA A 59 8.56 0.26 9.84
C ALA A 59 9.78 0.97 9.24
N PRO A 60 10.83 0.23 8.85
CA PRO A 60 11.95 0.77 8.09
C PRO A 60 11.49 1.40 6.77
N ARG A 61 12.29 2.34 6.23
CA ARG A 61 12.01 2.94 4.91
C ARG A 61 12.18 1.88 3.82
N GLY A 62 11.12 1.58 3.10
CA GLY A 62 11.17 0.57 2.04
C GLY A 62 9.79 0.20 1.49
N PRO A 63 9.74 -0.86 0.65
CA PRO A 63 8.51 -1.41 0.10
C PRO A 63 7.45 -1.71 1.17
N GLU A 64 7.87 -2.18 2.34
CA GLU A 64 6.98 -2.56 3.45
C GLU A 64 6.24 -1.35 4.02
N LEU A 65 6.96 -0.24 4.27
CA LEU A 65 6.34 1.00 4.74
C LEU A 65 5.39 1.58 3.70
N ALA A 66 5.75 1.51 2.41
CA ALA A 66 4.88 1.95 1.32
C ALA A 66 3.60 1.11 1.23
N ALA A 67 3.72 -0.22 1.26
CA ALA A 67 2.59 -1.14 1.27
C ALA A 67 1.69 -0.90 2.49
N ALA A 68 2.28 -0.72 3.67
CA ALA A 68 1.53 -0.47 4.89
C ALA A 68 0.73 0.83 4.83
N THR A 69 1.34 1.90 4.30
CA THR A 69 0.67 3.19 4.08
C THR A 69 -0.53 3.05 3.15
N LEU A 70 -0.36 2.36 2.01
CA LEU A 70 -1.46 2.13 1.07
C LEU A 70 -2.56 1.26 1.70
N GLY A 71 -2.20 0.25 2.50
CA GLY A 71 -3.15 -0.59 3.22
C GLY A 71 -4.01 0.18 4.23
N VAL A 72 -3.41 1.11 4.98
CA VAL A 72 -4.10 2.03 5.91
C VAL A 72 -5.12 2.89 5.15
N TRP A 73 -4.70 3.50 4.03
CA TRP A 73 -5.63 4.32 3.24
C TRP A 73 -6.73 3.48 2.59
N LEU A 74 -6.42 2.25 2.17
CA LEU A 74 -7.39 1.33 1.58
C LEU A 74 -8.50 0.90 2.55
N VAL A 75 -8.23 0.89 3.87
CA VAL A 75 -9.26 0.63 4.90
C VAL A 75 -10.01 1.92 5.31
N GLY A 76 -9.63 3.07 4.74
CA GLY A 76 -10.21 4.38 5.01
C GLY A 76 -9.62 5.08 6.24
N ALA A 77 -8.58 4.52 6.83
CA ALA A 77 -7.87 5.08 7.97
C ALA A 77 -6.78 6.09 7.53
N VAL A 78 -6.17 6.76 8.50
CA VAL A 78 -5.08 7.75 8.30
C VAL A 78 -3.82 7.42 9.10
#